data_AF-A0A966TEE9-F1
#
_entry.id   AF-A0A966TEE9-F1
#
_cell.length_a   1.000
_cell.length_b   1.000
_cell.length_c   1.000
_cell.angle_alpha   90.00
_cell.angle_beta   90.00
_cell.angle_gamma   90.00
#
_symmetry.space_group_name_H-M   'P 1'
#
loop_
_entity.id
_entity.type
_entity.pdbx_description
1 polymer ?
#
loop_
_entity_poly.entity_id
_entity_poly.type
_entity_poly.pdbx_seq_one_letter_code
_entity_poly.pdbx_strand_id
1 'polypeptide(L)'
;KEVIHVARCDQKMASCLIELGQGELALETARKAVDVFETGHDHRRETFASFEFGKAQILLEKYDDGLATLENVLAVVSEDEPKDFEFIVDIESRIAKIFRMQGRGEEADEIERRLKTVQEALEDEPELDLLT
;
A
#
# COMPACT_ATOMS: atom_id res chain seq x y z
N LYS A 1 6.37 0.65 28.16
CA LYS A 1 5.93 -0.19 27.01
C LYS A 1 6.49 0.44 25.75
N GLU A 2 7.09 -0.34 24.86
CA GLU A 2 7.63 0.17 23.59
C GLU A 2 6.48 0.30 22.58
N VAL A 3 5.76 1.43 22.64
CA VAL A 3 4.52 1.66 21.90
C VAL A 3 4.72 1.52 20.38
N ILE A 4 5.88 1.95 19.86
CA ILE A 4 6.28 1.78 18.46
C ILE A 4 6.39 0.30 18.04
N HIS A 5 6.88 -0.57 18.91
CA HIS A 5 6.97 -2.00 18.59
C HIS A 5 5.60 -2.66 18.54
N VAL A 6 4.67 -2.25 19.40
CA VAL A 6 3.28 -2.71 19.35
C VAL A 6 2.64 -2.29 18.04
N ALA A 7 2.78 -1.03 17.62
CA ALA A 7 2.25 -0.54 16.35
C ALA A 7 2.83 -1.27 15.12
N ARG A 8 4.11 -1.67 15.16
CA ARG A 8 4.70 -2.51 14.09
C ARG A 8 4.05 -3.89 14.03
N CYS A 9 3.75 -4.49 15.19
CA CYS A 9 3.01 -5.75 15.23
C CYS A 9 1.58 -5.55 14.70
N ASP A 10 0.90 -4.48 15.10
CA ASP A 10 -0.45 -4.15 14.62
C ASP A 10 -0.48 -4.00 13.09
N GLN A 11 0.48 -3.28 12.50
CA GLN A 11 0.61 -3.16 11.05
C GLN A 11 0.69 -4.54 10.36
N LYS A 12 1.54 -5.44 10.87
CA LYS A 12 1.70 -6.78 10.28
C LYS A 12 0.49 -7.67 10.52
N MET A 13 -0.16 -7.54 11.67
CA MET A 13 -1.43 -8.22 11.96
C MET A 13 -2.54 -7.77 11.01
N ALA A 14 -2.64 -6.46 10.72
CA ALA A 14 -3.60 -5.94 9.75
C ALA A 14 -3.40 -6.56 8.37
N SER A 15 -2.14 -6.65 7.93
CA SER A 15 -1.77 -7.33 6.67
C SER A 15 -2.29 -8.78 6.64
N CYS A 16 -2.04 -9.56 7.69
CA CYS A 16 -2.56 -10.93 7.78
C CYS A 16 -4.09 -11.00 7.82
N LEU A 17 -4.75 -10.07 8.53
CA LEU A 17 -6.21 -10.01 8.61
C LEU A 17 -6.86 -9.69 7.27
N ILE A 18 -6.22 -8.86 6.44
CA ILE A 18 -6.65 -8.58 5.06
C ILE A 18 -6.63 -9.86 4.23
N GLU A 19 -5.53 -10.61 4.27
CA GLU A 19 -5.42 -11.88 3.54
C GLU A 19 -6.43 -12.94 4.02
N LEU A 20 -6.87 -12.85 5.27
CA LEU A 20 -7.93 -13.70 5.84
C LEU A 20 -9.36 -13.18 5.57
N GLY A 21 -9.52 -12.05 4.87
CA GLY A 21 -10.82 -11.43 4.59
C GLY A 21 -11.50 -10.82 5.83
N GLN A 22 -10.78 -10.62 6.93
CA GLN A 22 -11.30 -10.06 8.19
C GLN A 22 -11.27 -8.53 8.16
N GLY A 23 -12.07 -7.92 7.27
CA GLY A 23 -12.00 -6.48 6.97
C GLY A 23 -12.16 -5.54 8.17
N GLU A 24 -13.13 -5.79 9.06
CA GLU A 24 -13.37 -4.92 10.22
C GLU A 24 -12.19 -4.95 11.21
N LEU A 25 -11.70 -6.16 11.52
CA LEU A 25 -10.54 -6.34 12.40
C LEU A 25 -9.27 -5.76 11.77
N ALA A 26 -9.08 -5.94 10.46
CA ALA A 26 -7.96 -5.35 9.73
C ALA A 26 -7.99 -3.82 9.81
N LEU A 27 -9.16 -3.20 9.60
CA LEU A 27 -9.33 -1.76 9.62
C LEU A 27 -9.00 -1.18 11.01
N GLU A 28 -9.53 -1.79 12.07
CA GLU A 28 -9.25 -1.37 13.46
C GLU A 28 -7.76 -1.52 13.80
N THR A 29 -7.17 -2.65 13.40
CA THR A 29 -5.77 -2.94 13.71
C THR A 29 -4.82 -2.02 12.94
N ALA A 30 -5.08 -1.77 11.65
CA ALA A 30 -4.30 -0.82 10.85
C ALA A 30 -4.41 0.61 11.42
N ARG A 31 -5.62 1.04 11.83
CA ARG A 31 -5.83 2.36 12.44
C ARG A 31 -4.97 2.56 13.69
N LYS A 32 -4.90 1.57 14.58
CA LYS A 32 -4.03 1.62 15.78
C LYS A 32 -2.56 1.86 15.43
N ALA A 33 -2.08 1.22 14.36
CA ALA A 33 -0.71 1.43 13.90
C ALA A 33 -0.50 2.84 13.34
N VAL A 34 -1.43 3.31 12.48
CA VAL A 34 -1.40 4.68 11.91
C VAL A 34 -1.36 5.72 13.03
N ASP A 35 -2.28 5.67 13.99
CA ASP A 35 -2.40 6.67 15.06
C ASP A 35 -1.10 6.78 15.89
N VAL A 36 -0.43 5.65 16.15
CA VAL A 36 0.84 5.61 16.88
C VAL A 36 1.97 6.21 16.05
N PHE A 37 2.09 5.86 14.76
CA PHE A 37 3.17 6.37 13.91
C PHE A 37 2.99 7.87 13.58
N GLU A 38 1.75 8.31 13.35
CA GLU A 38 1.42 9.73 13.16
C GLU A 38 1.77 10.54 14.42
N THR A 39 1.33 10.09 15.61
CA THR A 39 1.69 10.74 16.88
C THR A 39 3.19 10.73 17.15
N GLY A 40 3.88 9.68 16.70
CA GLY A 40 5.33 9.54 16.82
C GLY A 40 6.13 10.32 15.76
N HIS A 41 5.47 10.98 14.80
CA HIS A 41 6.09 11.60 13.62
C HIS A 41 7.01 10.63 12.85
N ASP A 42 6.66 9.34 12.82
CA ASP A 42 7.36 8.30 12.07
C ASP A 42 6.70 8.12 10.71
N HIS A 43 6.87 9.13 9.84
CA HIS A 43 6.19 9.22 8.55
C HIS A 43 6.43 8.00 7.65
N ARG A 44 7.63 7.41 7.69
CA ARG A 44 7.93 6.22 6.90
C ARG A 44 7.03 5.05 7.33
N ARG A 45 6.91 4.78 8.63
CA ARG A 45 6.06 3.68 9.11
C ARG A 45 4.58 3.99 9.05
N GLU A 46 4.22 5.26 9.21
CA GLU A 46 2.87 5.78 8.98
C GLU A 46 2.40 5.43 7.56
N THR A 47 3.22 5.69 6.53
CA THR A 47 2.90 5.36 5.13
C THR A 47 2.61 3.86 4.94
N PHE A 48 3.43 2.98 5.51
CA PHE A 48 3.17 1.53 5.41
C PHE A 48 1.93 1.08 6.20
N ALA A 49 1.62 1.72 7.33
CA ALA A 49 0.39 1.43 8.07
C ALA A 49 -0.85 1.96 7.33
N SER A 50 -0.75 3.13 6.72
CA SER A 50 -1.79 3.73 5.87
C SER A 50 -2.06 2.89 4.63
N PHE A 51 -1.05 2.23 4.06
CA PHE A 51 -1.25 1.26 2.98
C PHE A 51 -2.14 0.09 3.41
N GLU A 52 -1.86 -0.54 4.55
CA GLU A 52 -2.72 -1.61 5.07
C GLU A 52 -4.11 -1.08 5.46
N PHE A 53 -4.19 0.15 5.97
CA PHE A 53 -5.46 0.81 6.25
C PHE A 53 -6.32 0.98 4.99
N GLY A 54 -5.72 1.46 3.89
CA GLY A 54 -6.38 1.57 2.58
C GLY A 54 -6.84 0.22 2.03
N LYS A 55 -6.00 -0.82 2.13
CA LYS A 55 -6.38 -2.20 1.77
C LYS A 55 -7.58 -2.69 2.57
N ALA A 56 -7.63 -2.42 3.87
CA ALA A 56 -8.77 -2.80 4.72
C ALA A 56 -10.06 -2.03 4.35
N GLN A 57 -9.96 -0.75 3.96
CA GLN A 57 -11.12 0.00 3.45
C GLN A 57 -11.68 -0.62 2.17
N ILE A 58 -10.81 -0.96 1.22
CA ILE A 58 -11.19 -1.61 -0.05
C ILE A 58 -11.86 -2.96 0.19
N LEU A 59 -11.32 -3.75 1.13
CA LEU A 59 -11.89 -5.04 1.52
C LEU A 59 -13.30 -4.92 2.11
N LEU A 60 -13.60 -3.77 2.74
CA LEU A 60 -14.93 -3.42 3.26
C LEU A 60 -15.79 -2.66 2.24
N GLU A 61 -15.42 -2.69 0.96
CA GLU A 61 -16.13 -2.02 -0.14
C GLU A 61 -16.22 -0.49 0.00
N LYS A 62 -15.39 0.11 0.86
CA LYS A 62 -15.25 1.56 1.01
C LYS A 62 -14.28 2.10 -0.04
N TYR A 63 -14.63 1.94 -1.31
CA TYR A 63 -13.71 2.16 -2.43
C TYR A 63 -13.20 3.59 -2.51
N ASP A 64 -14.04 4.59 -2.29
CA ASP A 64 -13.63 6.01 -2.36
C ASP A 64 -12.64 6.36 -1.23
N ASP A 65 -12.93 5.93 0.00
CA ASP A 65 -12.03 6.16 1.13
C ASP A 65 -10.70 5.40 0.94
N GLY A 66 -10.77 4.16 0.48
CA GLY A 66 -9.60 3.32 0.22
C GLY A 66 -8.73 3.89 -0.90
N LEU A 67 -9.35 4.38 -1.98
CA LEU A 67 -8.67 5.06 -3.07
C LEU A 67 -7.95 6.31 -2.58
N ALA A 68 -8.64 7.19 -1.85
CA ALA A 68 -8.03 8.42 -1.32
C ALA A 68 -6.84 8.11 -0.40
N THR A 69 -6.95 7.08 0.44
CA THR A 69 -5.82 6.62 1.27
C THR A 69 -4.65 6.13 0.41
N LEU A 70 -4.90 5.29 -0.60
CA LEU A 70 -3.84 4.77 -1.48
C LEU A 70 -3.19 5.85 -2.34
N GLU A 71 -3.94 6.84 -2.82
CA GLU A 71 -3.40 7.99 -3.55
C GLU A 71 -2.47 8.83 -2.66
N ASN A 72 -2.81 9.04 -1.39
CA ASN A 72 -1.93 9.71 -0.43
C ASN A 72 -0.65 8.90 -0.17
N VAL A 73 -0.78 7.58 0.01
CA VAL A 73 0.38 6.68 0.15
C VAL A 73 1.26 6.77 -1.09
N LEU A 74 0.68 6.72 -2.29
CA LEU A 74 1.39 6.82 -3.57
C LEU A 74 2.15 8.15 -3.69
N ALA A 75 1.53 9.26 -3.31
CA ALA A 75 2.17 10.57 -3.34
C ALA A 75 3.43 10.60 -2.47
N VAL A 76 3.37 10.06 -1.25
CA VAL A 76 4.53 10.02 -0.35
C VAL A 76 5.63 9.10 -0.89
N VAL A 77 5.31 7.86 -1.29
CA VAL A 77 6.35 6.92 -1.76
C VAL A 77 6.98 7.34 -3.09
N SER A 78 6.25 8.10 -3.90
CA SER A 78 6.76 8.64 -5.17
C SER A 78 7.70 9.82 -4.96
N GLU A 79 7.79 10.38 -3.76
CA GLU A 79 8.78 11.42 -3.41
C GLU A 79 10.07 10.83 -2.80
N ASP A 80 10.02 9.61 -2.24
CA ASP A 80 11.16 8.95 -1.60
C ASP A 80 12.28 8.58 -2.58
N GLU A 81 13.54 8.65 -2.13
CA GLU A 81 14.71 8.22 -2.89
C GLU A 81 15.61 7.27 -2.05
N PRO A 82 16.02 6.11 -2.58
CA PRO A 82 15.66 5.57 -3.91
C PRO A 82 14.19 5.15 -3.99
N LYS A 83 13.63 5.20 -5.20
CA LYS A 83 12.26 4.76 -5.48
C LYS A 83 12.10 3.26 -5.24
N ASP A 84 11.08 2.89 -4.48
CA ASP A 84 10.63 1.50 -4.31
C ASP A 84 9.60 1.17 -5.39
N PHE A 85 10.08 0.80 -6.57
CA PHE A 85 9.21 0.53 -7.72
C PHE A 85 8.30 -0.69 -7.50
N GLU A 86 8.73 -1.70 -6.74
CA GLU A 86 7.88 -2.84 -6.40
C GLU A 86 6.66 -2.38 -5.59
N PHE A 87 6.88 -1.52 -4.59
CA PHE A 87 5.80 -1.00 -3.76
C PHE A 87 4.89 -0.04 -4.53
N ILE A 88 5.46 0.83 -5.36
CA ILE A 88 4.69 1.72 -6.25
C ILE A 88 3.79 0.89 -7.18
N VAL A 89 4.31 -0.18 -7.77
CA VAL A 89 3.55 -1.09 -8.63
C VAL A 89 2.39 -1.75 -7.87
N ASP A 90 2.59 -2.20 -6.63
CA ASP A 90 1.51 -2.78 -5.80
C ASP A 90 0.39 -1.74 -5.51
N ILE A 91 0.76 -0.51 -5.16
CA ILE A 91 -0.21 0.57 -4.91
C ILE A 91 -1.00 0.90 -6.17
N GLU A 92 -0.31 1.21 -7.27
CA GLU A 92 -0.97 1.60 -8.53
C GLU A 92 -1.82 0.46 -9.12
N SER A 93 -1.41 -0.80 -8.98
CA SER A 93 -2.21 -1.96 -9.42
C SER A 93 -3.57 -2.03 -8.70
N ARG A 94 -3.59 -1.68 -7.41
CA ARG A 94 -4.83 -1.63 -6.61
C ARG A 94 -5.70 -0.45 -7.02
N ILE A 95 -5.11 0.71 -7.28
CA ILE A 95 -5.82 1.89 -7.78
C ILE A 95 -6.49 1.58 -9.13
N ALA A 96 -5.75 0.99 -10.08
CA ALA A 96 -6.30 0.56 -11.37
C ALA A 96 -7.49 -0.40 -11.20
N LYS A 97 -7.38 -1.37 -10.29
CA LYS A 97 -8.48 -2.30 -9.98
C LYS A 97 -9.72 -1.57 -9.46
N ILE A 98 -9.56 -0.56 -8.60
CA ILE A 98 -10.70 0.26 -8.12
C ILE A 98 -11.31 1.06 -9.27
N PHE A 99 -10.49 1.68 -10.12
CA PHE A 99 -10.96 2.42 -11.29
C PHE A 99 -11.79 1.53 -12.22
N ARG A 100 -11.35 0.30 -12.50
CA ARG A 100 -12.14 -0.70 -13.23
C ARG A 100 -13.50 -0.94 -12.57
N MET A 101 -13.53 -1.15 -11.26
CA MET A 101 -14.77 -1.41 -10.50
C MET A 101 -15.74 -0.21 -10.52
N GLN A 102 -15.21 1.01 -10.61
CA GLN A 102 -15.99 2.25 -10.73
C GLN A 102 -16.40 2.60 -12.17
N GLY A 103 -16.03 1.78 -13.17
CA GLY A 103 -16.31 2.05 -14.59
C GLY A 103 -15.36 3.08 -15.23
N ARG A 104 -14.28 3.45 -14.55
CA ARG A 104 -13.23 4.37 -15.03
C ARG A 104 -12.18 3.61 -15.85
N GLY A 105 -12.63 3.01 -16.95
CA GLY A 105 -11.82 2.08 -17.75
C GLY A 105 -10.57 2.71 -18.36
N GLU A 106 -10.70 3.91 -18.94
CA GLU A 106 -9.57 4.60 -19.61
C GLU A 106 -8.43 4.94 -18.63
N GLU A 107 -8.78 5.35 -17.42
CA GLU A 107 -7.80 5.67 -16.37
C GLU A 107 -7.08 4.41 -15.88
N ALA A 108 -7.81 3.31 -15.72
CA ALA A 108 -7.23 2.02 -15.39
C ALA A 108 -6.29 1.51 -16.51
N ASP A 109 -6.70 1.63 -17.77
CA ASP A 109 -5.90 1.21 -18.93
C ASP A 109 -4.56 1.97 -19.00
N GLU A 110 -4.58 3.29 -18.72
CA GLU A 110 -3.35 4.09 -18.71
C GLU A 110 -2.41 3.70 -17.56
N ILE A 111 -2.94 3.44 -16.36
CA ILE A 111 -2.13 2.94 -15.24
C ILE A 111 -1.50 1.59 -15.61
N GLU A 112 -2.31 0.62 -16.03
CA GLU A 112 -1.87 -0.73 -16.39
C GLU A 112 -0.81 -0.71 -17.51
N ARG A 113 -0.95 0.18 -18.50
CA ARG A 113 0.04 0.38 -19.57
C ARG A 113 1.39 0.83 -19.01
N ARG A 114 1.43 1.79 -18.08
CA ARG A 114 2.68 2.28 -17.46
C ARG A 114 3.32 1.21 -16.59
N LEU A 115 2.50 0.51 -15.79
CA LEU A 115 2.97 -0.56 -14.90
C LEU A 115 3.63 -1.69 -15.67
N LYS A 116 3.09 -2.06 -16.83
CA LYS A 116 3.72 -3.06 -17.70
C LYS A 116 5.16 -2.68 -18.06
N THR A 117 5.41 -1.44 -18.46
CA THR A 117 6.77 -0.97 -18.79
C THR A 117 7.71 -1.00 -17.58
N VAL A 118 7.21 -0.66 -16.39
CA VAL A 118 8.01 -0.71 -15.16
C VAL A 118 8.33 -2.16 -14.78
N GLN A 119 7.36 -3.05 -14.87
CA GLN A 119 7.53 -4.48 -14.57
C GLN A 119 8.53 -5.15 -15.52
N GLU A 120 8.45 -4.86 -16.83
CA GLU A 120 9.44 -5.34 -17.81
C GLU A 120 10.87 -4.90 -17.42
N ALA A 121 11.05 -3.65 -16.97
CA ALA A 121 12.35 -3.15 -16.54
C ALA A 121 12.86 -3.80 -15.24
N LEU A 122 11.96 -4.13 -14.30
CA LEU A 122 12.29 -4.84 -13.07
C LEU A 122 12.68 -6.31 -13.33
N GLU A 123 12.05 -6.96 -14.31
CA GLU A 123 12.37 -8.33 -14.72
C GLU A 123 13.70 -8.42 -15.49
N ASP A 124 14.07 -7.35 -16.21
CA ASP A 124 15.31 -7.24 -16.97
C ASP A 124 16.55 -6.94 -16.11
N GLU A 125 16.40 -6.65 -14.81
CA GLU A 125 17.54 -6.57 -13.89
C GLU A 125 18.14 -7.98 -13.73
N PRO A 126 19.39 -8.22 -14.18
CA PRO A 126 20.04 -9.50 -13.92
C PRO A 126 20.12 -9.69 -12.40
N GLU A 127 19.92 -10.92 -11.92
CA GLU A 127 20.26 -11.39 -10.57
C GLU A 127 21.77 -11.14 -10.27
N LEU A 128 22.18 -9.90 -10.11
CA LEU A 128 23.51 -9.45 -9.76
C LEU A 128 23.54 -9.27 -8.24
N ASP A 129 23.52 -10.38 -7.51
CA ASP A 129 24.23 -10.56 -6.21
C ASP A 129 23.81 -11.85 -5.48
N LEU A 130 24.17 -13.01 -6.04
CA LEU A 130 24.31 -14.25 -5.23
C LEU A 130 25.74 -14.82 -5.23
N LEU A 131 26.73 -14.04 -5.65
CA LEU A 131 28.15 -14.43 -5.57
C LEU A 131 29.07 -13.23 -5.24
N THR A 132 29.06 -12.79 -3.98
CA THR A 132 30.28 -12.34 -3.26
C THR A 132 30.15 -12.55 -1.76
#